data_AF-A0A355T408-F1
#
_entry.id   AF-A0A355T408-F1
#
_cell.length_a   1.000
_cell.length_b   1.000
_cell.length_c   1.000
_cell.angle_alpha   90.00
_cell.angle_beta   90.00
_cell.angle_gamma   90.00
#
_symmetry.space_group_name_H-M   'P 1'
#
loop_
_entity.id
_entity.type
_entity.pdbx_description
1 polymer ?
#
loop_
_entity_poly.entity_id
_entity_poly.type
_entity_poly.pdbx_seq_one_letter_code
_entity_poly.pdbx_strand_id
1 'polypeptide(L)' 'DQDSPNAVGARGFNRGSIYTREGLLVASVAQEGLIRYRG' A
#
# COMPACT_ATOMS: atom_id res chain seq x y z
N ASP A 1 6.47 2.50 11.07
CA ASP A 1 5.81 1.23 10.79
C ASP A 1 5.03 1.29 9.50
N GLN A 2 5.62 0.73 8.46
CA GLN A 2 4.93 0.44 7.20
C GLN A 2 4.95 -1.08 7.07
N ASP A 3 3.96 -1.74 7.69
CA ASP A 3 3.78 -3.17 7.56
C ASP A 3 3.07 -3.49 6.24
N SER A 4 3.59 -4.51 5.54
CA SER A 4 2.97 -5.10 4.36
C SER A 4 2.09 -6.27 4.79
N PRO A 5 0.75 -6.12 4.82
CA PRO A 5 -0.13 -7.15 5.33
C PRO A 5 -0.42 -8.11 4.19
N ASN A 6 0.55 -8.95 3.82
CA ASN A 6 0.42 -10.12 2.94
C ASN A 6 0.86 -9.90 1.47
N ALA A 7 1.89 -10.64 1.07
CA ALA A 7 2.19 -11.00 -0.31
C ALA A 7 1.81 -12.47 -0.53
N VAL A 8 0.60 -12.72 -1.06
CA VAL A 8 0.15 -14.08 -1.41
C VAL A 8 -0.14 -14.10 -2.92
N GLY A 9 0.34 -15.13 -3.62
CA GLY A 9 0.05 -15.31 -5.05
C GLY A 9 0.64 -14.25 -5.98
N ALA A 10 1.85 -13.76 -5.70
CA ALA A 10 2.56 -12.79 -6.53
C ALA A 10 1.87 -11.41 -6.67
N ARG A 11 1.05 -10.99 -5.70
CA ARG A 11 0.44 -9.64 -5.68
C ARG A 11 0.79 -8.95 -4.36
N GLY A 12 1.34 -7.74 -4.45
CA GLY A 12 1.56 -6.86 -3.30
C GLY A 12 0.41 -5.87 -3.22
N PHE A 13 -0.28 -5.84 -2.08
CA PHE A 13 -1.36 -4.92 -1.81
C PHE A 13 -0.86 -3.82 -0.86
N ASN A 14 -0.72 -2.60 -1.38
CA ASN A 14 -0.22 -1.44 -0.65
C ASN A 14 -1.40 -0.52 -0.29
N ARG A 15 -1.51 -0.12 0.99
CA ARG A 15 -2.41 0.95 1.44
C ARG A 15 -1.62 2.17 1.89
N GLY A 16 -2.13 3.37 1.61
CA GLY A 16 -1.55 4.63 2.04
C GLY A 16 -2.63 5.67 2.36
N SER A 17 -2.28 6.67 3.16
CA SER A 17 -3.16 7.76 3.56
C SER A 17 -2.43 9.09 3.42
N ILE A 18 -3.12 10.12 2.92
CA ILE A 18 -2.60 11.48 2.72
C ILE A 18 -3.27 12.41 3.72
N TYR A 19 -2.48 13.17 4.48
CA TYR A 19 -2.96 14.10 5.49
C TYR A 19 -2.52 15.53 5.19
N THR A 20 -3.31 16.51 5.66
CA THR A 20 -2.87 17.91 5.71
C THR A 20 -1.78 18.09 6.77
N ARG A 21 -1.12 19.26 6.78
CA ARG A 21 -0.11 19.58 7.81
C ARG A 21 -0.72 19.66 9.22
N GLU A 22 -2.02 19.95 9.30
CA GLU A 22 -2.82 20.00 10.53
C GLU A 22 -3.35 18.61 10.94
N GLY A 23 -3.02 17.56 10.18
CA GLY A 23 -3.37 16.17 10.50
C GLY A 23 -4.74 15.70 10.01
N LEU A 24 -5.44 16.48 9.18
CA LEU A 24 -6.73 16.06 8.61
C LEU A 24 -6.51 15.06 7.46
N LEU A 25 -7.25 13.95 7.46
CA LEU A 25 -7.21 12.99 6.35
C LEU A 25 -7.83 13.60 5.09
N VAL A 26 -7.04 13.67 4.02
CA VAL A 26 -7.47 14.19 2.71
C VAL A 26 -7.92 13.06 1.80
N ALA A 27 -7.18 11.96 1.77
CA ALA A 27 -7.48 10.81 0.92
C ALA A 27 -6.84 9.52 1.45
N SER A 28 -7.43 8.38 1.10
CA SER A 28 -6.85 7.05 1.28
C SER A 28 -6.68 6.37 -0.08
N VAL A 29 -5.64 5.55 -0.20
CA VAL A 29 -5.24 4.87 -1.43
C VAL A 29 -5.05 3.38 -1.14
N ALA A 30 -5.55 2.54 -2.03
CA ALA A 30 -5.24 1.13 -2.09
C ALA A 30 -4.74 0.79 -3.50
N GLN A 31 -3.61 0.09 -3.59
CA GLN A 31 -3.04 -0.33 -4.86
C GLN A 31 -2.63 -1.80 -4.78
N GLU A 32 -3.02 -2.56 -5.79
CA GLU A 32 -2.59 -3.94 -5.98
C GLU A 32 -1.63 -4.00 -7.18
N GLY A 33 -0.40 -4.46 -6.95
CA GLY A 33 0.62 -4.61 -7.98
C GLY A 33 1.08 -6.06 -8.10
N LEU A 34 1.21 -6.56 -9.33
CA LEU A 34 1.77 -7.89 -9.59
C LEU A 34 3.28 -7.89 -9.32
N ILE A 35 3.71 -8.60 -8.28
CA ILE A 35 5.12 -8.87 -7.94
C ILE A 35 5.55 -10.14 -8.66
N ARG A 36 6.14 -10.01 -9.85
CA ARG A 36 6.68 -11.16 -10.59
C ARG A 36 8.13 -11.44 -10.16
N TYR A 37 8.37 -12.57 -9.48
CA TYR A 37 9.71 -13.12 -9.31
C TYR A 37 10.28 -13.49 -10.69
N ARG A 38 11.39 -12.88 -11.10
CA ARG A 38 12.23 -13.44 -12.16
C ARG A 38 13.34 -14.21 -11.47
N GLY A 39 13.34 -15.54 -11.65
CA GLY A 39 14.39 -16.43 -11.15
C GLY A 39 15.74 -16.16 -11.81
#